data_AF-A0A5T1DYJ2-F1
#
_entry.id   AF-A0A5T1DYJ2-F1
#
_cell.length_a   1.000
_cell.length_b   1.000
_cell.length_c   1.000
_cell.angle_alpha   90.00
_cell.angle_beta   90.00
_cell.angle_gamma   90.00
#
_symmetry.space_group_name_H-M   'P 1'
#
loop_
_entity.id
_entity.type
_entity.pdbx_description
1 polymer ?
#
loop_
_entity_poly.entity_id
_entity_poly.type
_entity_poly.pdbx_seq_one_letter_code
_entity_poly.pdbx_strand_id
1 'polypeptide(L)'
;MGKNSLIGGSIWDEYSQKVQDRMNNPQHMGEFSEEDAKARNAKLIVADFGAESCGDAVRLFWLVDEKTDKIIDAKFKSFGCGTAIASSDTMVDLCIGKTVDEAVKITNLDVEFAMRDNPETPAVPPQKMHCSVMAYDVIKQAAAHYKGISPEDFEDQIIVCECARVSLGTIKEVIKLNDLHSVEEITQYTKAGAFCKSCIKPGGHEKRDYYLVDILAETRAEIDREKLKNTMKSDVAFDEMTVVGQLKAVESVLDAEIRPMLHNDGGDLEVIDIQKKAEGAAIDVYIRYLGACSGCSSGSGATLYAIETILQEELSPNIRVMPV
;
A
#
# COMPACT_ATOMS: atom_id res chain seq x y z
N MET A 1 -14.02 -18.58 10.79
CA MET A 1 -14.35 -18.24 12.20
C MET A 1 -15.64 -18.94 12.58
N GLY A 2 -15.66 -19.63 13.73
CA GLY A 2 -16.82 -20.40 14.17
C GLY A 2 -17.93 -19.50 14.71
N LYS A 3 -19.19 -19.83 14.40
CA LYS A 3 -20.41 -19.08 14.77
C LYS A 3 -20.53 -18.73 16.26
N ASN A 4 -19.79 -19.44 17.12
CA ASN A 4 -19.76 -19.22 18.57
C ASN A 4 -18.85 -18.06 19.02
N SER A 5 -17.98 -17.50 18.16
CA SER A 5 -17.21 -16.29 18.51
C SER A 5 -17.98 -14.99 18.25
N LEU A 6 -19.19 -15.08 17.66
CA LEU A 6 -19.99 -13.91 17.28
C LEU A 6 -20.99 -13.47 18.37
N ILE A 7 -21.11 -14.20 19.48
CA ILE A 7 -22.19 -13.99 20.49
C ILE A 7 -21.62 -13.97 21.92
N GLY A 8 -20.43 -13.38 22.13
CA GLY A 8 -19.75 -13.44 23.44
C GLY A 8 -19.10 -12.17 23.96
N GLY A 9 -18.80 -11.20 23.10
CA GLY A 9 -18.19 -9.93 23.50
C GLY A 9 -18.64 -8.81 22.58
N SER A 10 -18.64 -7.59 23.09
CA SER A 10 -18.76 -6.41 22.26
C SER A 10 -17.59 -6.39 21.28
N ILE A 11 -17.78 -5.95 20.03
CA ILE A 11 -16.66 -5.78 19.08
C ILE A 11 -15.55 -4.87 19.64
N TRP A 12 -15.90 -4.05 20.63
CA TRP A 12 -15.02 -3.18 21.39
C TRP A 12 -14.08 -3.93 22.34
N ASP A 13 -14.44 -5.15 22.78
CA ASP A 13 -13.64 -5.96 23.70
C ASP A 13 -12.39 -6.56 23.02
N GLU A 14 -12.32 -6.52 21.68
CA GLU A 14 -11.15 -6.92 20.89
C GLU A 14 -10.10 -5.80 20.74
N TYR A 15 -10.42 -4.57 21.20
CA TYR A 15 -9.50 -3.43 21.19
C TYR A 15 -9.01 -3.15 22.61
N SER A 16 -7.72 -2.92 22.74
CA SER A 16 -7.14 -2.38 23.98
C SER A 16 -7.79 -1.07 24.39
N GLN A 17 -7.79 -0.79 25.70
CA GLN A 17 -8.29 0.45 26.26
C GLN A 17 -7.54 1.66 25.69
N LYS A 18 -6.21 1.55 25.52
CA LYS A 18 -5.41 2.61 24.87
C LYS A 18 -5.88 2.93 23.46
N VAL A 19 -6.21 1.92 22.65
CA VAL A 19 -6.76 2.16 21.29
C VAL A 19 -8.08 2.90 21.40
N GLN A 20 -8.99 2.44 22.27
CA GLN A 20 -10.30 3.09 22.45
C GLN A 20 -10.15 4.55 22.93
N ASP A 21 -9.21 4.82 23.84
CA ASP A 21 -8.96 6.17 24.36
C ASP A 21 -8.42 7.08 23.25
N ARG A 22 -7.45 6.61 22.46
CA ARG A 22 -6.86 7.35 21.34
C ARG A 22 -7.85 7.55 20.19
N MET A 23 -8.77 6.60 19.97
CA MET A 23 -9.88 6.73 19.03
C MET A 23 -10.84 7.86 19.42
N ASN A 24 -11.20 7.93 20.71
CA ASN A 24 -12.20 8.87 21.21
C ASN A 24 -11.62 10.25 21.51
N ASN A 25 -10.34 10.31 21.90
CA ASN A 25 -9.67 11.54 22.32
C ASN A 25 -8.19 11.55 21.86
N PRO A 26 -7.92 11.67 20.54
CA PRO A 26 -6.56 11.75 20.03
C PRO A 26 -5.88 13.03 20.54
N GLN A 27 -4.64 12.91 21.01
CA GLN A 27 -3.92 14.02 21.66
C GLN A 27 -3.23 14.96 20.66
N HIS A 28 -2.83 14.43 19.50
CA HIS A 28 -2.01 15.14 18.52
C HIS A 28 -2.77 15.47 17.24
N MET A 29 -4.10 15.38 17.26
CA MET A 29 -4.91 15.71 16.10
C MET A 29 -4.90 17.22 15.84
N GLY A 30 -4.60 17.62 14.60
CA GLY A 30 -4.55 19.01 14.17
C GLY A 30 -3.52 19.25 13.07
N GLU A 31 -3.12 20.50 12.90
CA GLU A 31 -2.10 20.89 11.94
C GLU A 31 -1.19 21.98 12.51
N PHE A 32 -0.09 22.23 11.79
CA PHE A 32 0.80 23.36 11.99
C PHE A 32 0.80 24.22 10.74
N SER A 33 0.91 25.54 10.92
CA SER A 33 1.18 26.47 9.83
C SER A 33 2.67 26.83 9.74
N GLU A 34 3.05 27.49 8.65
CA GLU A 34 4.39 28.06 8.48
C GLU A 34 4.72 29.10 9.57
N GLU A 35 3.71 29.81 10.08
CA GLU A 35 3.88 30.74 11.21
C GLU A 35 4.22 30.00 12.50
N ASP A 36 3.59 28.85 12.78
CA ASP A 36 3.90 28.03 13.95
C ASP A 36 5.35 27.55 13.93
N ALA A 37 5.80 27.09 12.76
CA ALA A 37 7.17 26.62 12.55
C ALA A 37 8.20 27.74 12.77
N LYS A 38 7.95 28.93 12.20
CA LYS A 38 8.77 30.12 12.42
C LYS A 38 8.80 30.54 13.89
N ALA A 39 7.65 30.54 14.57
CA ALA A 39 7.56 30.90 15.99
C ALA A 39 8.40 29.98 16.89
N ARG A 40 8.61 28.73 16.47
CA ARG A 40 9.41 27.72 17.17
C ARG A 40 10.82 27.55 16.63
N ASN A 41 11.25 28.37 15.66
CA ASN A 41 12.52 28.24 14.93
C ASN A 41 12.74 26.80 14.40
N ALA A 42 11.69 26.21 13.84
CA ALA A 42 11.70 24.86 13.29
C ALA A 42 11.31 24.87 11.81
N LYS A 43 11.69 23.81 11.10
CA LYS A 43 11.24 23.52 9.74
C LYS A 43 9.94 22.73 9.79
N LEU A 44 8.93 23.20 9.07
CA LEU A 44 7.69 22.46 8.87
C LEU A 44 7.90 21.40 7.80
N ILE A 45 7.54 20.16 8.12
CA ILE A 45 7.48 19.06 7.17
C ILE A 45 6.05 18.54 7.14
N VAL A 46 5.50 18.44 5.92
CA VAL A 46 4.16 17.90 5.68
C VAL A 46 4.29 16.70 4.76
N ALA A 47 3.67 15.58 5.12
CA ALA A 47 3.65 14.36 4.33
C ALA A 47 2.24 13.75 4.32
N ASP A 48 1.86 13.16 3.18
CA ASP A 48 0.53 12.65 2.90
C ASP A 48 0.62 11.20 2.40
N PHE A 49 0.02 10.27 3.15
CA PHE A 49 -0.05 8.88 2.73
C PHE A 49 -1.49 8.37 2.80
N GLY A 50 -1.89 7.55 1.83
CA GLY A 50 -3.21 6.95 1.77
C GLY A 50 -3.18 5.54 1.21
N ALA A 51 -4.05 4.69 1.74
CA ALA A 51 -4.21 3.31 1.32
C ALA A 51 -5.53 3.15 0.56
N GLU A 52 -5.47 3.13 -0.77
CA GLU A 52 -6.64 2.99 -1.65
C GLU A 52 -7.49 1.75 -1.32
N SER A 53 -6.85 0.67 -0.88
CA SER A 53 -7.53 -0.59 -0.54
C SER A 53 -8.53 -0.50 0.60
N CYS A 54 -8.36 0.45 1.53
CA CYS A 54 -9.26 0.65 2.67
C CYS A 54 -9.85 2.06 2.77
N GLY A 55 -9.41 2.99 1.91
CA GLY A 55 -9.87 4.38 1.89
C GLY A 55 -9.36 5.24 3.05
N ASP A 56 -8.39 4.73 3.83
CA ASP A 56 -7.77 5.47 4.93
C ASP A 56 -6.63 6.37 4.38
N ALA A 57 -6.50 7.57 4.92
CA ALA A 57 -5.46 8.53 4.61
C ALA A 57 -5.00 9.28 5.87
N VAL A 58 -3.73 9.69 5.88
CA VAL A 58 -3.10 10.45 6.95
C VAL A 58 -2.21 11.55 6.37
N ARG A 59 -2.34 12.73 6.96
CA ARG A 59 -1.43 13.86 6.79
C ARG A 59 -0.64 14.05 8.07
N LEU A 60 0.67 13.91 7.99
CA LEU A 60 1.60 14.12 9.11
C LEU A 60 2.25 15.50 9.01
N PHE A 61 2.34 16.19 10.15
CA PHE A 61 3.04 17.46 10.31
C PHE A 61 4.14 17.29 11.34
N TRP A 62 5.39 17.55 10.96
CA TRP A 62 6.53 17.63 11.89
C TRP A 62 7.06 19.06 11.96
N LEU A 63 7.42 19.46 13.17
CA LEU A 63 8.31 20.60 13.40
C LEU A 63 9.69 20.04 13.75
N VAL A 64 10.67 20.27 12.88
CA VAL A 64 12.03 19.74 13.03
C VAL A 64 13.01 20.87 13.33
N ASP A 65 13.82 20.72 14.37
CA ASP A 65 14.96 21.60 14.63
C ASP A 65 16.12 21.21 13.70
N GLU A 66 16.40 22.06 12.70
CA GLU A 66 17.44 21.82 11.69
C GLU A 66 18.86 21.75 12.25
N LYS A 67 19.09 22.20 13.49
CA LYS A 67 20.42 22.11 14.12
C LYS A 67 20.69 20.75 14.74
N THR A 68 19.64 20.06 15.16
CA THR A 68 19.74 18.81 15.92
C THR A 68 19.07 17.64 15.21
N ASP A 69 18.41 17.89 14.08
CA ASP A 69 17.56 16.95 13.34
C ASP A 69 16.43 16.35 14.19
N LYS A 70 16.06 17.01 15.30
CA LYS A 70 15.04 16.51 16.24
C LYS A 70 13.65 17.00 15.88
N ILE A 71 12.69 16.09 15.95
CA ILE A 71 11.26 16.38 15.86
C ILE A 71 10.84 16.96 17.21
N ILE A 72 10.66 18.28 17.28
CA ILE A 72 10.35 18.99 18.54
C ILE A 72 8.86 18.96 18.87
N ASP A 73 8.00 18.80 17.86
CA ASP A 73 6.56 18.65 17.98
C ASP A 73 6.01 18.03 16.70
N ALA A 74 4.87 17.37 16.79
CA ALA A 74 4.24 16.71 15.66
C ALA A 74 2.72 16.66 15.83
N LYS A 75 2.01 16.73 14.70
CA LYS A 75 0.55 16.66 14.62
C LYS A 75 0.12 15.84 13.42
N PHE A 76 -1.14 15.42 13.41
CA PHE A 76 -1.71 14.73 12.25
C PHE A 76 -3.15 15.13 11.96
N LYS A 77 -3.55 14.97 10.70
CA LYS A 77 -4.94 14.81 10.30
C LYS A 77 -5.10 13.40 9.72
N SER A 78 -6.21 12.73 10.03
CA SER A 78 -6.51 11.42 9.44
C SER A 78 -7.94 11.40 8.95
N PHE A 79 -8.14 10.78 7.80
CA PHE A 79 -9.42 10.37 7.28
C PHE A 79 -9.41 8.85 7.26
N GLY A 80 -10.33 8.20 7.96
CA GLY A 80 -10.35 6.75 7.98
C GLY A 80 -11.08 6.15 9.17
N CYS A 81 -10.90 4.85 9.35
CA CYS A 81 -11.46 4.16 10.50
C CYS A 81 -10.81 4.62 11.82
N GLY A 82 -11.51 4.46 12.95
CA GLY A 82 -10.95 4.93 14.23
C GLY A 82 -9.62 4.27 14.60
N THR A 83 -9.35 3.04 14.14
CA THR A 83 -8.03 2.42 14.33
C THR A 83 -6.92 3.17 13.59
N ALA A 84 -7.19 3.75 12.43
CA ALA A 84 -6.27 4.63 11.72
C ALA A 84 -5.98 5.90 12.53
N ILE A 85 -7.01 6.47 13.19
CA ILE A 85 -6.85 7.63 14.09
C ILE A 85 -5.96 7.27 15.28
N ALA A 86 -6.25 6.16 15.97
CA ALA A 86 -5.46 5.74 17.13
C ALA A 86 -4.01 5.39 16.78
N SER A 87 -3.81 4.72 15.64
CA SER A 87 -2.47 4.37 15.14
C SER A 87 -1.68 5.63 14.77
N SER A 88 -2.32 6.59 14.11
CA SER A 88 -1.69 7.87 13.73
C SER A 88 -1.35 8.72 14.96
N ASP A 89 -2.24 8.79 15.95
CA ASP A 89 -1.98 9.53 17.20
C ASP A 89 -0.81 8.94 17.98
N THR A 90 -0.75 7.61 18.05
CA THR A 90 0.35 6.89 18.72
C THR A 90 1.66 7.03 17.96
N MET A 91 1.62 6.97 16.63
CA MET A 91 2.77 7.20 15.77
C MET A 91 3.37 8.59 16.00
N VAL A 92 2.53 9.63 16.04
CA VAL A 92 2.98 10.99 16.33
C VAL A 92 3.66 11.07 17.69
N ASP A 93 3.03 10.51 18.73
CA ASP A 93 3.57 10.45 20.09
C ASP A 93 4.97 9.82 20.13
N LEU A 94 5.16 8.72 19.40
CA LEU A 94 6.44 8.02 19.29
C LEU A 94 7.51 8.82 18.53
N CYS A 95 7.13 9.71 17.62
CA CYS A 95 8.07 10.52 16.84
C CYS A 95 8.62 11.70 17.65
N ILE A 96 7.83 12.29 18.55
CA ILE A 96 8.20 13.50 19.29
C ILE A 96 9.44 13.24 20.14
N GLY A 97 10.43 14.13 20.02
CA GLY A 97 11.70 14.08 20.75
C GLY A 97 12.78 13.20 20.11
N LYS A 98 12.43 12.41 19.09
CA LYS A 98 13.40 11.63 18.30
C LYS A 98 14.04 12.48 17.21
N THR A 99 15.23 12.09 16.78
CA THR A 99 15.79 12.57 15.52
C THR A 99 15.03 11.98 14.34
N VAL A 100 15.09 12.62 13.17
CA VAL A 100 14.47 12.09 11.93
C VAL A 100 14.98 10.68 11.62
N ASP A 101 16.27 10.40 11.85
CA ASP A 101 16.86 9.07 11.63
C ASP A 101 16.36 8.01 12.63
N GLU A 102 16.05 8.40 13.86
CA GLU A 102 15.45 7.50 14.85
C GLU A 102 13.96 7.29 14.58
N ALA A 103 13.25 8.31 14.09
CA ALA A 103 11.84 8.23 13.77
C ALA A 103 11.58 7.21 12.64
N VAL A 104 12.42 7.15 11.61
CA VAL A 104 12.24 6.18 10.52
C VAL A 104 12.45 4.72 10.95
N LYS A 105 13.07 4.49 12.11
CA LYS A 105 13.19 3.14 12.68
C LYS A 105 11.92 2.67 13.40
N ILE A 106 10.93 3.55 13.61
CA ILE A 106 9.64 3.18 14.18
C ILE A 106 8.92 2.30 13.17
N THR A 107 8.57 1.10 13.58
CA THR A 107 7.83 0.14 12.76
C THR A 107 6.34 0.14 13.08
N ASN A 108 5.55 -0.51 12.23
CA ASN A 108 4.15 -0.79 12.50
C ASN A 108 3.94 -1.61 13.80
N LEU A 109 4.91 -2.46 14.16
CA LEU A 109 4.89 -3.23 15.41
C LEU A 109 5.16 -2.34 16.62
N ASP A 110 6.04 -1.35 16.53
CA ASP A 110 6.28 -0.42 17.64
C ASP A 110 5.03 0.40 17.97
N VAL A 111 4.30 0.85 16.94
CA VAL A 111 3.01 1.53 17.10
C VAL A 111 1.98 0.61 17.75
N GLU A 112 1.88 -0.64 17.29
CA GLU A 112 0.94 -1.61 17.85
C GLU A 112 1.30 -1.97 19.31
N PHE A 113 2.57 -2.21 19.62
CA PHE A 113 3.05 -2.48 20.96
C PHE A 113 2.80 -1.33 21.92
N ALA A 114 3.00 -0.08 21.48
CA ALA A 114 2.72 1.10 22.30
C ALA A 114 1.23 1.21 22.69
N MET A 115 0.36 0.72 21.82
CA MET A 115 -1.09 0.67 22.04
C MET A 115 -1.56 -0.54 22.86
N ARG A 116 -0.71 -1.52 23.18
CA ARG A 116 -1.15 -2.68 23.99
C ARG A 116 -1.39 -2.28 25.45
N ASP A 117 -2.46 -2.83 26.04
CA ASP A 117 -2.68 -2.75 27.50
C ASP A 117 -1.72 -3.67 28.26
N ASN A 118 -1.36 -4.82 27.67
CA ASN A 118 -0.39 -5.76 28.21
C ASN A 118 0.43 -6.41 27.08
N PRO A 119 1.68 -6.85 27.33
CA PRO A 119 2.58 -7.33 26.28
C PRO A 119 2.08 -8.55 25.49
N GLU A 120 1.28 -9.41 26.11
CA GLU A 120 0.84 -10.70 25.53
C GLU A 120 -0.40 -10.57 24.64
N THR A 121 -1.15 -9.48 24.77
CA THR A 121 -2.42 -9.29 24.06
C THR A 121 -2.27 -8.22 22.99
N PRO A 122 -2.56 -8.52 21.71
CA PRO A 122 -2.57 -7.52 20.65
C PRO A 122 -3.49 -6.34 20.98
N ALA A 123 -3.09 -5.15 20.59
CA ALA A 123 -3.84 -3.92 20.84
C ALA A 123 -5.10 -3.81 19.99
N VAL A 124 -5.08 -4.44 18.82
CA VAL A 124 -6.13 -4.45 17.80
C VAL A 124 -6.32 -5.85 17.24
N PRO A 125 -7.51 -6.18 16.70
CA PRO A 125 -7.72 -7.46 16.03
C PRO A 125 -6.85 -7.58 14.75
N PRO A 126 -6.47 -8.81 14.34
CA PRO A 126 -5.51 -9.03 13.25
C PRO A 126 -5.88 -8.34 11.92
N GLN A 127 -7.17 -8.22 11.62
CA GLN A 127 -7.65 -7.59 10.38
C GLN A 127 -7.37 -6.07 10.33
N LYS A 128 -7.11 -5.44 11.48
CA LYS A 128 -6.87 -4.00 11.61
C LYS A 128 -5.39 -3.63 11.74
N MET A 129 -4.49 -4.61 11.65
CA MET A 129 -3.04 -4.39 11.67
C MET A 129 -2.53 -3.52 10.52
N HIS A 130 -3.25 -3.44 9.38
CA HIS A 130 -2.82 -2.60 8.26
C HIS A 130 -2.81 -1.10 8.60
N CYS A 131 -3.60 -0.65 9.59
CA CYS A 131 -3.62 0.75 10.02
C CYS A 131 -2.28 1.18 10.66
N SER A 132 -1.53 0.25 11.26
CA SER A 132 -0.19 0.56 11.79
C SER A 132 0.90 0.56 10.70
N VAL A 133 0.65 -0.10 9.56
CA VAL A 133 1.54 -0.02 8.38
C VAL A 133 1.47 1.36 7.76
N MET A 134 0.26 1.94 7.64
CA MET A 134 0.05 3.30 7.15
C MET A 134 0.86 4.35 7.94
N ALA A 135 0.95 4.17 9.26
CA ALA A 135 1.74 5.02 10.15
C ALA A 135 3.25 4.96 9.83
N TYR A 136 3.77 3.80 9.49
CA TYR A 136 5.18 3.64 9.13
C TYR A 136 5.51 4.35 7.80
N ASP A 137 4.66 4.20 6.80
CA ASP A 137 4.92 4.76 5.46
C ASP A 137 4.88 6.29 5.45
N VAL A 138 3.99 6.92 6.22
CA VAL A 138 3.96 8.38 6.31
C VAL A 138 5.19 8.96 7.03
N ILE A 139 5.76 8.25 8.01
CA ILE A 139 7.03 8.65 8.67
C ILE A 139 8.15 8.69 7.65
N LYS A 140 8.26 7.69 6.78
CA LYS A 140 9.28 7.64 5.73
C LYS A 140 9.14 8.80 4.76
N GLN A 141 7.91 9.08 4.31
CA GLN A 141 7.68 10.21 3.43
C GLN A 141 8.07 11.54 4.09
N ALA A 142 7.72 11.75 5.36
CA ALA A 142 8.12 12.94 6.10
C ALA A 142 9.65 13.05 6.21
N ALA A 143 10.33 11.95 6.53
CA ALA A 143 11.79 11.94 6.60
C ALA A 143 12.45 12.20 5.24
N ALA A 144 11.92 11.64 4.16
CA ALA A 144 12.38 11.89 2.80
C ALA A 144 12.21 13.37 2.41
N HIS A 145 11.04 13.96 2.70
CA HIS A 145 10.79 15.39 2.50
C HIS A 145 11.76 16.26 3.30
N TYR A 146 12.08 15.89 4.55
CA TYR A 146 13.04 16.61 5.36
C TYR A 146 14.45 16.60 4.75
N LYS A 147 14.89 15.41 4.30
CA LYS A 147 16.22 15.17 3.73
C LYS A 147 16.37 15.61 2.27
N GLY A 148 15.27 15.89 1.57
CA GLY A 148 15.28 16.27 0.16
C GLY A 148 15.65 15.12 -0.78
N ILE A 149 15.28 13.88 -0.42
CA ILE A 149 15.47 12.67 -1.24
C ILE A 149 14.10 12.06 -1.55
N SER A 150 14.01 11.18 -2.57
CA SER A 150 12.77 10.47 -2.81
C SER A 150 12.48 9.48 -1.66
N PRO A 151 11.20 9.19 -1.32
CA PRO A 151 10.88 8.19 -0.31
C PRO A 151 11.43 6.81 -0.64
N GLU A 152 11.51 6.46 -1.93
CA GLU A 152 12.10 5.20 -2.40
C GLU A 152 13.62 5.16 -2.11
N ASP A 153 14.32 6.27 -2.29
CA ASP A 153 15.76 6.39 -2.02
C ASP A 153 16.11 6.22 -0.52
N PHE A 154 15.15 6.38 0.39
CA PHE A 154 15.40 6.31 1.84
C PHE A 154 15.58 4.86 2.32
N GLU A 155 14.69 3.94 1.92
CA GLU A 155 14.84 2.51 2.25
C GLU A 155 16.16 1.97 1.70
N ASP A 156 16.53 2.42 0.51
CA ASP A 156 17.71 1.95 -0.18
C ASP A 156 19.02 2.34 0.51
N GLN A 157 18.99 3.34 1.40
CA GLN A 157 20.15 3.79 2.17
C GLN A 157 20.33 3.09 3.53
N ILE A 158 19.33 2.33 4.01
CA ILE A 158 19.41 1.65 5.30
C ILE A 158 20.56 0.64 5.29
N ILE A 159 21.56 0.78 6.18
CA ILE A 159 22.68 -0.15 6.25
C ILE A 159 22.25 -1.44 6.96
N VAL A 160 22.18 -2.54 6.20
CA VAL A 160 21.84 -3.88 6.69
C VAL A 160 23.09 -4.60 7.22
N CYS A 161 24.22 -4.43 6.54
CA CYS A 161 25.49 -5.03 6.95
C CYS A 161 26.55 -3.95 7.16
N GLU A 162 26.90 -3.65 8.41
CA GLU A 162 27.95 -2.67 8.72
C GLU A 162 29.36 -3.13 8.34
N CYS A 163 29.65 -4.43 8.45
CA CYS A 163 30.98 -4.96 8.14
C CYS A 163 31.36 -4.76 6.66
N ALA A 164 30.40 -5.00 5.77
CA ALA A 164 30.58 -4.84 4.33
C ALA A 164 30.06 -3.49 3.82
N ARG A 165 29.47 -2.68 4.70
CA ARG A 165 28.75 -1.42 4.38
C ARG A 165 27.77 -1.57 3.21
N VAL A 166 26.90 -2.57 3.34
CA VAL A 166 25.88 -2.87 2.33
C VAL A 166 24.52 -2.39 2.82
N SER A 167 23.83 -1.63 1.96
CA SER A 167 22.49 -1.13 2.23
C SER A 167 21.39 -2.11 1.82
N LEU A 168 20.18 -1.90 2.33
CA LEU A 168 18.99 -2.67 1.99
C LEU A 168 18.70 -2.59 0.50
N GLY A 169 18.79 -1.39 -0.09
CA GLY A 169 18.59 -1.19 -1.52
C GLY A 169 19.58 -1.98 -2.37
N THR A 170 20.86 -1.93 -2.00
CA THR A 170 21.90 -2.73 -2.68
C THR A 170 21.56 -4.23 -2.65
N ILE A 171 21.06 -4.74 -1.53
CA ILE A 171 20.68 -6.16 -1.40
C ILE A 171 19.46 -6.46 -2.27
N LYS A 172 18.39 -5.66 -2.17
CA LYS A 172 17.16 -5.82 -2.97
C LYS A 172 17.47 -5.77 -4.47
N GLU A 173 18.28 -4.81 -4.91
CA GLU A 173 18.69 -4.63 -6.30
C GLU A 173 19.48 -5.84 -6.80
N VAL A 174 20.49 -6.31 -6.05
CA VAL A 174 21.30 -7.46 -6.44
C VAL A 174 20.47 -8.74 -6.52
N ILE A 175 19.50 -8.94 -5.61
CA ILE A 175 18.54 -10.06 -5.69
C ILE A 175 17.73 -9.98 -6.98
N LYS A 176 17.18 -8.81 -7.31
CA LYS A 176 16.35 -8.59 -8.51
C LYS A 176 17.16 -8.77 -9.80
N LEU A 177 18.33 -8.13 -9.92
CA LEU A 177 19.15 -8.13 -11.12
C LEU A 177 19.74 -9.51 -11.45
N ASN A 178 20.05 -10.32 -10.44
CA ASN A 178 20.72 -11.61 -10.61
C ASN A 178 19.81 -12.81 -10.31
N ASP A 179 18.52 -12.59 -10.05
CA ASP A 179 17.54 -13.61 -9.68
C ASP A 179 18.05 -14.52 -8.55
N LEU A 180 18.52 -13.94 -7.44
CA LEU A 180 19.10 -14.70 -6.33
C LEU A 180 18.02 -15.42 -5.50
N HIS A 181 18.33 -16.63 -5.02
CA HIS A 181 17.40 -17.49 -4.26
C HIS A 181 17.94 -17.94 -2.90
N SER A 182 19.15 -17.54 -2.53
CA SER A 182 19.78 -17.92 -1.27
C SER A 182 20.59 -16.78 -0.63
N VAL A 183 20.77 -16.84 0.69
CA VAL A 183 21.58 -15.87 1.42
C VAL A 183 23.07 -16.02 1.08
N GLU A 184 23.49 -17.24 0.76
CA GLU A 184 24.84 -17.55 0.28
C GLU A 184 25.14 -16.78 -1.01
N GLU A 185 24.21 -16.73 -1.95
CA GLU A 185 24.36 -15.95 -3.18
C GLU A 185 24.42 -14.45 -2.88
N ILE A 186 23.53 -13.92 -2.03
CA ILE A 186 23.59 -12.51 -1.61
C ILE A 186 24.97 -12.20 -1.03
N THR A 187 25.49 -13.08 -0.18
CA THR A 187 26.82 -12.94 0.42
C THR A 187 27.93 -12.95 -0.63
N GLN A 188 27.83 -13.79 -1.67
CA GLN A 188 28.83 -13.85 -2.72
C GLN A 188 28.91 -12.55 -3.54
N TYR A 189 27.75 -11.97 -3.89
CA TYR A 189 27.68 -10.74 -4.67
C TYR A 189 27.99 -9.50 -3.83
N THR A 190 27.36 -9.35 -2.66
CA THR A 190 27.41 -8.11 -1.87
C THR A 190 28.48 -8.13 -0.77
N LYS A 191 28.99 -9.30 -0.40
CA LYS A 191 29.81 -9.54 0.81
C LYS A 191 29.08 -9.32 2.14
N ALA A 192 27.79 -8.95 2.13
CA ALA A 192 26.98 -8.88 3.34
C ALA A 192 26.94 -10.25 4.02
N GLY A 193 27.13 -10.29 5.35
CA GLY A 193 27.11 -11.54 6.12
C GLY A 193 28.39 -12.38 6.07
N ALA A 194 29.38 -12.03 5.23
CA ALA A 194 30.62 -12.83 5.11
C ALA A 194 31.51 -12.83 6.36
N PHE A 195 31.42 -11.79 7.20
CA PHE A 195 32.33 -11.53 8.32
C PHE A 195 31.73 -11.94 9.68
N CYS A 196 30.95 -11.05 10.33
CA CYS A 196 30.38 -11.27 11.66
C CYS A 196 29.11 -12.13 11.67
N LYS A 197 28.48 -12.31 10.49
CA LYS A 197 27.22 -13.05 10.28
C LYS A 197 25.99 -12.50 11.03
N SER A 198 26.10 -11.34 11.70
CA SER A 198 24.99 -10.71 12.45
C SER A 198 23.77 -10.42 11.58
N CYS A 199 23.96 -9.99 10.34
CA CYS A 199 22.87 -9.66 9.43
C CYS A 199 22.26 -10.88 8.72
N ILE A 200 22.77 -12.11 8.91
CA ILE A 200 22.23 -13.27 8.17
C ILE A 200 20.87 -13.67 8.72
N LYS A 201 20.77 -13.88 10.03
CA LYS A 201 19.57 -14.31 10.76
C LYS A 201 19.72 -13.97 12.26
N PRO A 202 18.63 -13.98 13.04
CA PRO A 202 18.70 -13.79 14.48
C PRO A 202 19.70 -14.76 15.16
N GLY A 203 20.42 -14.26 16.17
CA GLY A 203 21.40 -15.04 16.92
C GLY A 203 22.86 -14.95 16.42
N GLY A 204 23.18 -13.97 15.58
CA GLY A 204 24.56 -13.64 15.22
C GLY A 204 25.32 -12.88 16.32
N HIS A 205 26.50 -12.32 15.98
CA HIS A 205 27.39 -11.65 16.92
C HIS A 205 26.73 -10.44 17.62
N GLU A 206 25.82 -9.74 16.95
CA GLU A 206 24.95 -8.74 17.55
C GLU A 206 23.54 -8.80 16.96
N LYS A 207 22.58 -8.18 17.65
CA LYS A 207 21.21 -8.05 17.16
C LYS A 207 21.18 -7.06 15.99
N ARG A 208 20.43 -7.39 14.95
CA ARG A 208 20.16 -6.51 13.80
C ARG A 208 18.66 -6.29 13.65
N ASP A 209 18.31 -5.16 13.07
CA ASP A 209 16.92 -4.78 12.77
C ASP A 209 16.42 -5.46 11.49
N TYR A 210 17.35 -5.78 10.57
CA TYR A 210 17.08 -6.45 9.31
C TYR A 210 18.00 -7.66 9.14
N TYR A 211 17.46 -8.75 8.60
CA TYR A 211 18.21 -9.96 8.29
C TYR A 211 18.09 -10.34 6.81
N LEU A 212 19.17 -10.87 6.24
CA LEU A 212 19.25 -11.28 4.84
C LEU A 212 18.22 -12.36 4.49
N VAL A 213 17.90 -13.26 5.44
CA VAL A 213 16.86 -14.28 5.24
C VAL A 213 15.49 -13.65 5.00
N ASP A 214 15.15 -12.60 5.74
CA ASP A 214 13.85 -11.93 5.67
C ASP A 214 13.78 -11.07 4.40
N ILE A 215 14.83 -10.27 4.14
CA ILE A 215 14.95 -9.43 2.94
C ILE A 215 14.84 -10.27 1.67
N LEU A 216 15.51 -11.42 1.63
CA LEU A 216 15.42 -12.34 0.49
C LEU A 216 14.00 -12.86 0.27
N ALA A 217 13.35 -13.32 1.34
CA ALA A 217 11.99 -13.85 1.26
C ALA A 217 10.98 -12.79 0.79
N GLU A 218 11.06 -11.57 1.34
CA GLU A 218 10.20 -10.45 0.97
C GLU A 218 10.43 -10.01 -0.47
N THR A 219 11.70 -9.82 -0.87
CA THR A 219 12.05 -9.40 -2.24
C THR A 219 11.62 -10.44 -3.27
N ARG A 220 11.77 -11.75 -2.97
CA ARG A 220 11.28 -12.82 -3.83
C ARG A 220 9.76 -12.82 -3.95
N ALA A 221 9.05 -12.63 -2.85
CA ALA A 221 7.58 -12.53 -2.87
C ALA A 221 7.11 -11.32 -3.70
N GLU A 222 7.83 -10.19 -3.66
CA GLU A 222 7.58 -9.04 -4.55
C GLU A 222 7.78 -9.42 -6.02
N ILE A 223 8.94 -9.99 -6.38
CA ILE A 223 9.25 -10.42 -7.76
C ILE A 223 8.17 -11.39 -8.27
N ASP A 224 7.76 -12.35 -7.45
CA ASP A 224 6.78 -13.35 -7.86
C ASP A 224 5.38 -12.73 -8.03
N ARG A 225 5.00 -11.77 -7.17
CA ARG A 225 3.76 -10.98 -7.34
C ARG A 225 3.80 -10.13 -8.61
N GLU A 226 4.93 -9.49 -8.92
CA GLU A 226 5.11 -8.73 -10.15
C GLU A 226 5.07 -9.63 -11.39
N LYS A 227 5.74 -10.79 -11.34
CA LYS A 227 5.65 -11.80 -12.41
C LYS A 227 4.22 -12.28 -12.61
N LEU A 228 3.46 -12.53 -11.54
CA LEU A 228 2.05 -12.90 -11.63
C LEU A 228 1.21 -11.77 -12.25
N LYS A 229 1.41 -10.51 -11.83
CA LYS A 229 0.74 -9.35 -12.43
C LYS A 229 1.09 -9.17 -13.92
N ASN A 230 2.36 -9.33 -14.29
CA ASN A 230 2.81 -9.24 -15.69
C ASN A 230 2.34 -10.43 -16.53
N THR A 231 2.25 -11.62 -15.96
CA THR A 231 1.69 -12.80 -16.64
C THR A 231 0.18 -12.64 -16.88
N MET A 232 -0.53 -11.93 -16.00
CA MET A 232 -1.94 -11.57 -16.18
C MET A 232 -2.13 -10.39 -17.16
N LYS A 233 -1.11 -9.55 -17.35
CA LYS A 233 -1.02 -8.47 -18.36
C LYS A 233 -0.31 -8.93 -19.66
N SER A 234 -0.46 -10.19 -20.07
CA SER A 234 0.32 -10.78 -21.16
C SER A 234 0.46 -9.85 -22.39
N ASP A 235 1.72 -9.65 -22.82
CA ASP A 235 2.28 -8.84 -23.93
C ASP A 235 1.73 -9.12 -25.35
N VAL A 236 0.52 -9.65 -25.46
CA VAL A 236 -0.19 -9.70 -26.74
C VAL A 236 -1.14 -8.51 -26.72
N ALA A 237 -0.91 -7.54 -27.61
CA ALA A 237 -1.85 -6.43 -27.79
C ALA A 237 -3.27 -7.01 -27.89
N PHE A 238 -4.28 -6.39 -27.26
CA PHE A 238 -5.65 -6.92 -27.25
C PHE A 238 -6.13 -7.30 -28.66
N ASP A 239 -5.71 -6.56 -29.67
CA ASP A 239 -6.00 -6.78 -31.09
C ASP A 239 -5.41 -8.09 -31.66
N GLU A 240 -4.36 -8.61 -31.05
CA GLU A 240 -3.65 -9.84 -31.44
C GLU A 240 -4.04 -11.05 -30.60
N MET A 241 -4.86 -10.87 -29.55
CA MET A 241 -5.33 -11.95 -28.71
C MET A 241 -6.27 -12.90 -29.47
N THR A 242 -6.31 -14.17 -29.06
CA THR A 242 -7.37 -15.09 -29.48
C THR A 242 -8.73 -14.58 -28.99
N VAL A 243 -9.83 -14.93 -29.68
CA VAL A 243 -11.19 -14.51 -29.28
C VAL A 243 -11.50 -14.87 -27.82
N VAL A 244 -11.04 -16.03 -27.35
CA VAL A 244 -11.20 -16.47 -25.95
C VAL A 244 -10.37 -15.60 -24.98
N GLY A 245 -9.18 -15.15 -25.40
CA GLY A 245 -8.36 -14.22 -24.64
C GLY A 245 -8.99 -12.83 -24.55
N GLN A 246 -9.50 -12.31 -25.67
CA GLN A 246 -10.23 -11.05 -25.73
C GLN A 246 -11.47 -11.09 -24.83
N LEU A 247 -12.24 -12.17 -24.88
CA LEU A 247 -13.42 -12.35 -24.02
C LEU A 247 -13.05 -12.29 -22.54
N LYS A 248 -12.00 -13.00 -22.12
CA LYS A 248 -11.53 -12.97 -20.73
C LYS A 248 -11.03 -11.59 -20.29
N ALA A 249 -10.33 -10.88 -21.17
CA ALA A 249 -9.82 -9.54 -20.88
C ALA A 249 -10.98 -8.53 -20.73
N VAL A 250 -11.95 -8.57 -21.65
CA VAL A 250 -13.17 -7.74 -21.58
C VAL A 250 -13.98 -8.05 -20.32
N GLU A 251 -14.22 -9.33 -20.01
CA GLU A 251 -14.94 -9.73 -18.79
C GLU A 251 -14.22 -9.23 -17.52
N SER A 252 -12.89 -9.33 -17.46
CA SER A 252 -12.13 -8.84 -16.31
C SER A 252 -12.27 -7.34 -16.09
N VAL A 253 -12.29 -6.53 -17.16
CA VAL A 253 -12.48 -5.08 -17.06
C VAL A 253 -13.92 -4.75 -16.69
N LEU A 254 -14.89 -5.46 -17.28
CA LEU A 254 -16.30 -5.27 -16.95
C LEU A 254 -16.57 -5.58 -15.47
N ASP A 255 -16.01 -6.67 -14.94
CA ASP A 255 -16.16 -7.08 -13.54
C ASP A 255 -15.52 -6.08 -12.56
N ALA A 256 -14.37 -5.51 -12.93
CA ALA A 256 -13.65 -4.57 -12.08
C ALA A 256 -14.28 -3.17 -12.08
N GLU A 257 -14.62 -2.64 -13.26
CA GLU A 257 -14.90 -1.21 -13.41
C GLU A 257 -16.39 -0.90 -13.66
N ILE A 258 -17.13 -1.80 -14.31
CA ILE A 258 -18.45 -1.47 -14.87
C ILE A 258 -19.58 -2.14 -14.11
N ARG A 259 -19.51 -3.45 -13.88
CA ARG A 259 -20.52 -4.22 -13.16
C ARG A 259 -20.81 -3.66 -11.76
N PRO A 260 -19.83 -3.25 -10.94
CA PRO A 260 -20.11 -2.65 -9.63
C PRO A 260 -21.01 -1.41 -9.73
N MET A 261 -20.84 -0.59 -10.78
CA MET A 261 -21.67 0.58 -11.02
C MET A 261 -23.10 0.17 -11.43
N LEU A 262 -23.23 -0.81 -12.32
CA LEU A 262 -24.54 -1.28 -12.80
C LEU A 262 -25.34 -2.04 -11.74
N HIS A 263 -24.67 -2.84 -10.91
CA HIS A 263 -25.29 -3.60 -9.82
C HIS A 263 -25.86 -2.68 -8.74
N ASN A 264 -25.22 -1.55 -8.47
CA ASN A 264 -25.75 -0.53 -7.56
C ASN A 264 -27.10 0.04 -8.05
N ASP A 265 -27.30 0.09 -9.36
CA ASP A 265 -28.53 0.55 -10.01
C ASP A 265 -29.54 -0.60 -10.29
N GLY A 266 -29.25 -1.83 -9.80
CA GLY A 266 -30.12 -3.00 -9.99
C GLY A 266 -30.11 -3.58 -11.41
N GLY A 267 -29.09 -3.24 -12.20
CA GLY A 267 -28.84 -3.80 -13.52
C GLY A 267 -27.59 -4.68 -13.55
N ASP A 268 -27.33 -5.25 -14.73
CA ASP A 268 -26.09 -5.97 -15.03
C ASP A 268 -25.90 -5.98 -16.56
N LEU A 269 -24.83 -6.60 -17.04
CA LEU A 269 -24.60 -6.90 -18.44
C LEU A 269 -23.94 -8.25 -18.64
N GLU A 270 -24.01 -8.77 -19.86
CA GLU A 270 -23.28 -9.95 -20.29
C GLU A 270 -22.66 -9.69 -21.66
N VAL A 271 -21.44 -10.20 -21.89
CA VAL A 271 -20.83 -10.21 -23.22
C VAL A 271 -21.36 -11.40 -23.99
N ILE A 272 -21.97 -11.14 -25.15
CA ILE A 272 -22.56 -12.16 -26.01
C ILE A 272 -21.55 -12.66 -27.05
N ASP A 273 -20.81 -11.74 -27.66
CA ASP A 273 -19.88 -12.07 -28.74
C ASP A 273 -18.81 -10.98 -28.90
N ILE A 274 -17.67 -11.33 -29.50
CA ILE A 274 -16.61 -10.39 -29.89
C ILE A 274 -16.23 -10.69 -31.33
N GLN A 275 -16.44 -9.71 -32.22
CA GLN A 275 -16.16 -9.85 -33.64
C GLN A 275 -15.02 -8.93 -34.09
N LYS A 276 -13.97 -9.54 -34.63
CA LYS A 276 -12.87 -8.82 -35.27
C LYS A 276 -13.20 -8.59 -36.75
N LYS A 277 -13.35 -7.34 -37.15
CA LYS A 277 -13.39 -6.98 -38.59
C LYS A 277 -11.97 -7.07 -39.16
N ALA A 278 -11.84 -7.39 -40.45
CA ALA A 278 -10.56 -7.70 -41.10
C ALA A 278 -9.49 -6.61 -40.89
N GLU A 279 -8.21 -7.02 -40.98
CA GLU A 279 -6.96 -6.30 -40.65
C GLU A 279 -7.06 -4.76 -40.65
N GLY A 280 -7.01 -4.18 -39.44
CA GLY A 280 -7.03 -2.73 -39.18
C GLY A 280 -8.40 -2.15 -38.80
N ALA A 281 -9.44 -2.99 -38.71
CA ALA A 281 -10.79 -2.54 -38.38
C ALA A 281 -11.18 -2.82 -36.92
N ALA A 282 -12.12 -1.99 -36.44
CA ALA A 282 -12.68 -2.01 -35.09
C ALA A 282 -13.11 -3.41 -34.61
N ILE A 283 -12.92 -3.65 -33.30
CA ILE A 283 -13.33 -4.86 -32.60
C ILE A 283 -14.70 -4.60 -31.98
N ASP A 284 -15.73 -5.26 -32.51
CA ASP A 284 -17.10 -5.07 -32.05
C ASP A 284 -17.38 -6.05 -30.90
N VAL A 285 -17.60 -5.51 -29.70
CA VAL A 285 -17.99 -6.24 -28.49
C VAL A 285 -19.50 -6.14 -28.33
N TYR A 286 -20.19 -7.25 -28.46
CA TYR A 286 -21.64 -7.33 -28.34
C TYR A 286 -22.03 -7.60 -26.89
N ILE A 287 -22.77 -6.68 -26.29
CA ILE A 287 -23.24 -6.81 -24.91
C ILE A 287 -24.76 -6.87 -24.84
N ARG A 288 -25.28 -7.55 -23.84
CA ARG A 288 -26.70 -7.53 -23.49
C ARG A 288 -26.85 -6.99 -22.08
N TYR A 289 -27.70 -5.99 -21.92
CA TYR A 289 -28.08 -5.52 -20.59
C TYR A 289 -29.07 -6.48 -19.93
N LEU A 290 -28.89 -6.68 -18.62
CA LEU A 290 -29.76 -7.47 -17.77
C LEU A 290 -30.39 -6.59 -16.68
N GLY A 291 -31.43 -7.11 -16.04
CA GLY A 291 -32.10 -6.45 -14.92
C GLY A 291 -32.70 -5.10 -15.30
N ALA A 292 -32.56 -4.10 -14.42
CA ALA A 292 -33.09 -2.75 -14.61
C ALA A 292 -32.52 -2.03 -15.86
N CYS A 293 -31.37 -2.48 -16.37
CA CYS A 293 -30.74 -1.89 -17.56
C CYS A 293 -31.37 -2.35 -18.89
N SER A 294 -32.16 -3.42 -18.91
CA SER A 294 -32.74 -4.00 -20.14
C SER A 294 -33.77 -3.11 -20.86
N GLY A 295 -34.28 -2.06 -20.20
CA GLY A 295 -35.29 -1.15 -20.75
C GLY A 295 -35.11 0.33 -20.37
N CYS A 296 -33.96 0.70 -19.82
CA CYS A 296 -33.69 2.07 -19.41
C CYS A 296 -33.28 2.93 -20.63
N SER A 297 -33.93 4.08 -20.84
CA SER A 297 -33.60 5.00 -21.94
C SER A 297 -32.16 5.54 -21.88
N SER A 298 -31.54 5.52 -20.70
CA SER A 298 -30.13 5.89 -20.49
C SER A 298 -29.15 4.77 -20.86
N GLY A 299 -29.61 3.50 -20.86
CA GLY A 299 -28.79 2.33 -21.19
C GLY A 299 -28.36 2.29 -22.65
N SER A 300 -29.12 2.92 -23.55
CA SER A 300 -28.83 2.96 -25.00
C SER A 300 -27.86 4.06 -25.43
N GLY A 301 -27.37 4.90 -24.50
CA GLY A 301 -26.59 6.09 -24.81
C GLY A 301 -25.41 6.33 -23.87
N ALA A 302 -25.66 6.98 -22.73
CA ALA A 302 -24.58 7.43 -21.83
C ALA A 302 -23.81 6.26 -21.20
N THR A 303 -24.53 5.23 -20.75
CA THR A 303 -23.91 4.04 -20.15
C THR A 303 -23.13 3.24 -21.18
N LEU A 304 -23.67 3.07 -22.39
CA LEU A 304 -22.98 2.39 -23.49
C LEU A 304 -21.67 3.12 -23.87
N TYR A 305 -21.72 4.45 -23.94
CA TYR A 305 -20.54 5.28 -24.22
C TYR A 305 -19.49 5.17 -23.11
N ALA A 306 -19.90 5.17 -21.84
CA ALA A 306 -18.98 4.99 -20.71
C ALA A 306 -18.29 3.61 -20.75
N ILE A 307 -19.05 2.56 -21.04
CA ILE A 307 -18.52 1.20 -21.19
C ILE A 307 -17.51 1.13 -22.34
N GLU A 308 -17.83 1.73 -23.48
CA GLU A 308 -16.92 1.79 -24.63
C GLU A 308 -15.63 2.54 -24.29
N THR A 309 -15.74 3.68 -23.60
CA THR A 309 -14.57 4.50 -23.22
C THR A 309 -13.63 3.73 -22.28
N ILE A 310 -14.17 3.09 -21.25
CA ILE A 310 -13.37 2.31 -20.28
C ILE A 310 -12.67 1.15 -20.98
N LEU A 311 -13.37 0.41 -21.85
CA LEU A 311 -12.76 -0.68 -22.61
C LEU A 311 -11.68 -0.17 -23.58
N GLN A 312 -11.86 1.01 -24.18
CA GLN A 312 -10.86 1.62 -25.05
C GLN A 312 -9.60 2.05 -24.30
N GLU A 313 -9.75 2.62 -23.10
CA GLU A 313 -8.64 3.06 -22.25
C GLU A 313 -7.85 1.88 -21.67
N GLU A 314 -8.54 0.82 -21.23
CA GLU A 314 -7.91 -0.30 -20.54
C GLU A 314 -7.40 -1.41 -21.48
N LEU A 315 -8.01 -1.60 -22.65
CA LEU A 315 -7.71 -2.74 -23.54
C LEU A 315 -7.22 -2.34 -24.93
N SER A 316 -8.03 -1.60 -25.69
CA SER A 316 -7.66 -1.17 -27.04
C SER A 316 -8.54 -0.04 -27.58
N PRO A 317 -7.96 1.02 -28.17
CA PRO A 317 -8.73 2.13 -28.75
C PRO A 317 -9.60 1.71 -29.95
N ASN A 318 -9.43 0.48 -30.47
CA ASN A 318 -10.20 -0.05 -31.59
C ASN A 318 -11.52 -0.71 -31.17
N ILE A 319 -11.81 -0.81 -29.87
CA ILE A 319 -13.03 -1.45 -29.36
C ILE A 319 -14.25 -0.56 -29.63
N ARG A 320 -15.35 -1.18 -30.05
CA ARG A 320 -16.68 -0.57 -30.08
C ARG A 320 -17.68 -1.48 -29.39
N VAL A 321 -18.60 -0.89 -28.66
CA VAL A 321 -19.56 -1.66 -27.85
C VAL A 321 -20.94 -1.58 -28.49
N MET A 322 -21.51 -2.74 -28.79
CA MET A 322 -22.77 -2.88 -29.51
C MET A 322 -23.81 -3.52 -28.59
N PRO A 323 -24.93 -2.86 -28.27
CA PRO A 323 -26.01 -3.48 -27.50
C PRO A 323 -26.81 -4.44 -28.40
N VAL A 324 -27.22 -5.60 -27.84
CA VAL A 324 -28.03 -6.63 -28.52
C VAL A 324 -29.37 -6.87 -27.83
#